data_AF-A0A522X5A1-F1
#
_entry.id   AF-A0A522X5A1-F1
#
_cell.length_a   1.000
_cell.length_b   1.000
_cell.length_c   1.000
_cell.angle_alpha   90.00
_cell.angle_beta   90.00
_cell.angle_gamma   90.00
#
_symmetry.space_group_name_H-M   'P 1'
#
loop_
_entity.id
_entity.type
_entity.pdbx_description
1 polymer ?
#
loop_
_entity_poly.entity_id
_entity_poly.type
_entity_poly.pdbx_seq_one_letter_code
_entity_poly.pdbx_strand_id
1 'polypeptide(L)' 'MALLQISEPGLSTAPHQHRLAVGIDLGTTNSLVATVRHGISVVLNDENGSAMLPSVVRYAADGGVTVG' A
#
# COMPACT_ATOMS: atom_id res chain seq x y z
N MET A 1 -9.75 -10.42 11.58
CA MET A 1 -10.73 -10.17 10.50
C MET A 1 -10.48 -11.17 9.38
N ALA A 2 -11.51 -11.53 8.61
CA ALA A 2 -11.31 -12.23 7.34
C ALA A 2 -10.98 -11.21 6.25
N LEU A 3 -9.98 -11.51 5.41
CA LEU A 3 -9.71 -10.75 4.19
C LEU A 3 -10.61 -11.27 3.08
N LEU A 4 -11.32 -10.39 2.36
CA LEU A 4 -12.09 -10.77 1.19
C LEU A 4 -11.12 -11.15 0.06
N GLN A 5 -10.97 -12.45 -0.20
CA GLN A 5 -10.07 -12.96 -1.25
C GLN A 5 -10.74 -12.84 -2.62
N ILE A 6 -10.54 -11.70 -3.28
CA ILE A 6 -10.78 -11.56 -4.72
C ILE A 6 -9.59 -12.17 -5.46
N SER A 7 -9.84 -12.90 -6.54
CA SER A 7 -8.83 -13.49 -7.44
C SER A 7 -9.44 -13.70 -8.82
N GLU A 8 -8.64 -13.49 -9.86
CA GLU A 8 -9.09 -13.69 -11.25
C GLU A 8 -9.42 -15.17 -11.52
N PRO A 9 -10.29 -15.48 -12.49
CA PRO A 9 -10.62 -16.85 -12.88
C PRO A 9 -9.36 -17.68 -13.18
N GLY A 10 -9.19 -18.77 -12.42
CA GLY A 10 -8.02 -19.67 -12.53
C GLY A 10 -6.78 -19.24 -11.75
N LEU A 11 -6.73 -18.04 -11.17
CA LEU A 11 -5.57 -17.52 -10.40
C LEU A 11 -5.78 -17.56 -8.87
N SER A 12 -6.46 -18.60 -8.38
CA SER A 12 -6.54 -18.86 -6.93
C SER A 12 -5.21 -19.37 -6.38
N THR A 13 -4.73 -18.81 -5.27
CA THR A 13 -3.44 -19.17 -4.66
C THR A 13 -3.53 -20.44 -3.82
N ALA A 14 -2.41 -21.17 -3.70
CA ALA A 14 -2.32 -22.36 -2.86
C ALA A 14 -2.74 -22.08 -1.40
N PRO A 15 -3.47 -23.01 -0.73
CA PRO A 15 -4.14 -22.76 0.55
C PRO A 15 -3.23 -22.52 1.76
N HIS A 16 -1.91 -22.57 1.59
CA HIS A 16 -0.91 -22.34 2.64
C HIS A 16 -0.08 -21.06 2.40
N GLN A 17 -0.38 -20.31 1.33
CA GLN A 17 0.33 -19.08 1.01
C GLN A 17 -0.22 -17.91 1.84
N HIS A 18 0.51 -17.50 2.87
CA HIS A 18 0.21 -16.29 3.64
C HIS A 18 0.31 -15.03 2.76
N ARG A 19 -0.79 -14.64 2.10
CA ARG A 19 -0.93 -13.30 1.49
C ARG A 19 -0.85 -12.25 2.59
N LEU A 20 0.23 -11.46 2.64
CA LEU A 20 0.26 -10.23 3.43
C LEU A 20 -0.74 -9.22 2.86
N ALA A 21 -1.29 -8.37 3.71
CA ALA A 21 -2.26 -7.35 3.32
C ALA A 21 -1.96 -6.00 3.97
N VAL A 22 -2.26 -4.94 3.21
CA VAL A 22 -2.24 -3.55 3.64
C VAL A 22 -3.58 -2.90 3.28
N GLY A 23 -4.02 -1.95 4.09
CA GLY A 23 -4.95 -0.92 3.65
C GLY A 23 -4.15 0.22 3.02
N ILE A 24 -4.65 0.78 1.93
CA ILE A 24 -4.08 1.96 1.29
C ILE A 24 -5.20 3.00 1.25
N ASP A 25 -4.94 4.19 1.77
CA ASP A 25 -5.77 5.36 1.54
C ASP A 25 -5.15 6.18 0.40
N LEU A 26 -5.91 6.38 -0.67
CA LEU A 26 -5.49 7.09 -1.89
C LEU A 26 -6.21 8.44 -1.95
N GLY A 27 -5.92 9.29 -0.97
CA GLY A 27 -6.46 10.65 -0.88
C GLY A 27 -5.95 11.55 -2.00
N THR A 28 -6.66 12.64 -2.27
CA THR A 28 -6.35 13.58 -3.38
C THR A 28 -5.10 14.43 -3.14
N THR A 29 -4.78 14.73 -1.88
CA THR A 29 -3.60 15.55 -1.50
C THR A 29 -2.47 14.71 -0.94
N ASN A 30 -2.79 13.71 -0.13
CA ASN A 30 -1.84 12.77 0.47
C ASN A 30 -2.45 11.37 0.51
N SER A 31 -1.59 10.36 0.52
CA SER A 31 -1.90 8.94 0.66
C SER A 31 -1.17 8.34 1.87
N LEU A 32 -1.66 7.22 2.40
CA LEU A 32 -0.95 6.43 3.41
C LEU A 32 -1.14 4.92 3.21
N VAL A 33 -0.25 4.13 3.81
CA VAL A 33 -0.35 2.66 3.84
C VAL A 33 -0.38 2.19 5.29
N ALA A 34 -1.30 1.29 5.64
CA ALA A 34 -1.43 0.74 6.99
C ALA A 34 -1.60 -0.79 6.97
N THR A 35 -1.29 -1.45 8.07
CA THR A 35 -1.54 -2.90 8.25
C THR A 35 -1.94 -3.22 9.68
N VAL A 36 -2.45 -4.43 9.92
CA VAL A 36 -2.87 -4.86 11.26
C VAL A 36 -1.77 -5.74 11.88
N ARG A 37 -1.13 -5.25 12.95
CA ARG A 37 -0.13 -6.00 13.73
C ARG A 37 -0.68 -6.28 15.13
N HIS A 38 -0.69 -7.54 15.55
CA HIS A 38 -1.23 -7.96 16.86
C HIS A 38 -2.67 -7.50 17.15
N GLY A 39 -3.51 -7.36 16.09
CA GLY A 39 -4.88 -6.84 16.20
C GLY A 39 -5.03 -5.32 16.17
N ILE A 40 -3.92 -4.57 16.17
CA ILE A 40 -3.89 -3.10 16.16
C ILE A 40 -3.54 -2.60 14.76
N SER A 41 -4.22 -1.56 14.27
CA SER A 41 -3.87 -0.86 13.03
C SER A 41 -2.63 0.00 13.20
N VAL A 42 -1.62 -0.20 12.36
CA VAL A 42 -0.33 0.52 12.38
C VAL A 42 -0.05 1.06 10.98
N VAL A 43 0.23 2.36 10.89
CA VAL A 43 0.68 3.01 9.64
C VAL A 43 2.12 2.59 9.34
N LEU A 44 2.44 2.41 8.07
CA LEU A 44 3.79 2.14 7.58
C LEU A 44 4.41 3.46 7.13
N ASN A 45 5.53 3.84 7.73
CA ASN A 45 6.25 5.06 7.39
C ASN A 45 7.17 4.82 6.18
N ASP A 46 7.51 5.90 5.47
CA ASP A 46 8.55 5.92 4.43
C ASP A 46 9.98 5.76 5.01
N GLU A 47 10.99 5.78 4.14
CA GLU A 47 12.41 5.73 4.52
C GLU A 47 12.88 6.93 5.37
N ASN A 48 12.12 8.02 5.41
CA ASN A 48 12.39 9.22 6.21
C ASN A 48 11.68 9.20 7.57
N GLY A 49 10.78 8.24 7.81
CA GLY A 49 9.92 8.17 9.00
C GLY A 49 8.60 8.93 8.89
N SER A 50 8.22 9.41 7.71
CA SER A 50 6.96 10.08 7.40
C SER A 50 5.81 9.08 7.26
N ALA A 51 4.67 9.33 7.93
CA ALA A 51 3.49 8.47 7.89
C ALA A 51 2.50 8.80 6.75
N MET A 52 2.75 9.89 6.01
CA MET A 52 1.91 10.40 4.92
C MET A 52 2.81 10.75 3.74
N LEU A 53 2.41 10.39 2.52
CA LEU A 53 3.11 10.73 1.28
C LEU A 53 2.20 11.61 0.41
N PRO A 54 2.69 12.72 -0.20
CA PRO A 54 1.89 13.51 -1.13
C PRO A 54 1.38 12.68 -2.32
N SER A 55 0.15 12.93 -2.76
CA SER A 55 -0.48 12.20 -3.88
C SER A 55 -0.07 12.81 -5.23
N VAL A 56 1.24 12.90 -5.47
CA VAL A 56 1.84 13.63 -6.59
C VAL A 56 2.81 12.73 -7.38
N VAL A 57 2.91 12.97 -8.68
CA VAL A 57 3.95 12.41 -9.56
C VAL A 57 4.62 13.56 -10.31
N ARG A 58 5.94 13.65 -10.21
CA ARG A 58 6.77 14.63 -10.90
C ARG A 58 7.60 13.95 -11.97
N TYR A 59 7.40 14.37 -13.22
CA TYR A 59 8.26 14.03 -14.35
C TYR A 59 9.30 15.14 -14.54
N ALA A 60 10.57 14.78 -14.63
CA ALA A 60 11.70 15.69 -14.83
C ALA A 60 12.16 15.73 -16.29
N ALA A 61 12.85 16.80 -16.68
CA ALA A 61 13.24 17.06 -18.08
C ALA A 61 14.32 16.10 -18.62
N ASP A 62 14.98 15.35 -17.74
CA ASP A 62 15.92 14.26 -18.02
C ASP A 62 15.23 12.88 -18.17
N GLY A 63 13.91 12.82 -18.00
CA GLY A 63 13.12 11.59 -17.98
C GLY A 63 13.00 10.94 -16.60
N GLY A 64 13.58 11.53 -15.54
CA GLY A 64 13.41 11.06 -14.17
C GLY A 64 11.96 11.16 -13.69
N VAL A 65 11.54 10.21 -12.85
CA VAL A 65 10.22 10.20 -12.22
C VAL A 65 10.38 10.20 -10.70
N THR A 66 9.66 11.09 -10.02
CA THR A 66 9.52 11.11 -8.55
C THR A 66 8.04 10.92 -8.21
N VAL A 67 7.75 10.17 -7.15
CA VAL A 67 6.40 9.95 -6.62
C VAL A 67 6.43 10.32 -5.14
N GLY A 68 5.45 11.11 -4.68
CA GLY A 68 5.54 11.89 -3.44
C GLY A 68 5.93 13.35 -3.68
#